data_AF-A0A2T0ASQ1-F1
#
_entry.id   AF-A0A2T0ASQ1-F1
#
_cell.length_a   1.000
_cell.length_b   1.000
_cell.length_c   1.000
_cell.angle_alpha   90.00
_cell.angle_beta   90.00
_cell.angle_gamma   90.00
#
_symmetry.space_group_name_H-M   'P 1'
#
loop_
_entity.id
_entity.type
_entity.pdbx_description
1 polymer ?
#
loop_
_entity_poly.entity_id
_entity_poly.type
_entity_poly.pdbx_seq_one_letter_code
_entity_poly.pdbx_strand_id
1 'polypeptide(L)'
;MFKHEKALLKEVKVEAPNPQYAVLLQEQLGGPQGELKAAMQYMSQSFRIKNPEIKDLFLDIAAEEMSHMEMVAQTINLLNGHEVNASSVISGEIETHVLGGLNPMLMNSSGHPWTADYVNVTGDLVADLLSDIAAEQRAKVVYQYL
;
A
#
# COMPACT_ATOMS: atom_id res chain seq x y z
N MET A 1 -1.75 19.72 7.84
CA MET A 1 -0.79 19.24 8.87
C MET A 1 -1.13 17.79 9.13
N PHE A 2 -0.19 16.86 9.01
CA PHE A 2 -0.40 15.46 9.38
C PHE A 2 -0.16 15.28 10.88
N LYS A 3 -0.88 14.34 11.48
CA LYS A 3 -0.67 13.83 12.83
C LYS A 3 -0.63 12.31 12.75
N HIS A 4 0.20 11.70 13.57
CA HIS A 4 0.29 10.25 13.69
C HIS A 4 -0.16 9.86 15.09
N GLU A 5 -1.09 8.92 15.15
CA GLU A 5 -1.51 8.27 16.39
C GLU A 5 -0.95 6.85 16.37
N LYS A 6 -0.45 6.36 17.52
CA LYS A 6 0.25 5.07 17.58
C LYS A 6 -0.66 3.86 17.33
N ALA A 7 -1.97 4.04 17.48
CA ALA A 7 -2.94 2.99 17.28
C ALA A 7 -3.23 2.83 15.78
N LEU A 8 -3.11 1.60 15.28
CA LEU A 8 -3.57 1.27 13.93
C LEU A 8 -5.07 1.53 13.82
N LEU A 9 -5.53 1.90 12.62
CA LEU A 9 -6.96 2.06 12.31
C LEU A 9 -7.76 0.80 12.67
N LYS A 10 -7.17 -0.38 12.44
CA LYS A 10 -7.63 -1.66 12.96
C LYS A 10 -6.44 -2.50 13.40
N GLU A 11 -6.57 -3.16 14.55
CA GLU A 11 -5.57 -4.11 15.03
C GLU A 11 -5.37 -5.26 14.03
N VAL A 12 -4.11 -5.49 13.65
CA VAL A 12 -3.68 -6.55 12.73
C VAL A 12 -3.11 -7.72 13.53
N LYS A 13 -3.49 -8.95 13.16
CA LYS A 13 -3.02 -10.20 13.75
C LYS A 13 -2.80 -11.26 12.67
N VAL A 14 -1.80 -12.11 12.88
CA VAL A 14 -1.53 -13.30 12.05
C VAL A 14 -1.38 -14.51 12.97
N GLU A 15 -1.73 -15.70 12.49
CA GLU A 15 -1.65 -16.93 13.29
C GLU A 15 -0.22 -17.42 13.47
N ALA A 16 0.62 -17.27 12.44
CA ALA A 16 2.03 -17.62 12.42
C ALA A 16 2.76 -16.84 11.30
N PRO A 17 4.11 -16.73 11.36
CA PRO A 17 4.90 -16.24 10.24
C PRO A 17 4.65 -17.05 8.96
N ASN A 18 4.50 -16.35 7.83
CA ASN A 18 4.33 -16.91 6.50
C ASN A 18 4.95 -15.92 5.48
N PRO A 19 6.28 -15.96 5.28
CA PRO A 19 6.96 -14.95 4.48
C PRO A 19 6.62 -15.06 2.98
N GLN A 20 6.21 -16.23 2.50
CA GLN A 20 5.69 -16.39 1.14
C GLN A 20 4.41 -15.59 0.91
N TYR A 21 3.52 -15.54 1.90
CA TYR A 21 2.33 -14.69 1.85
C TYR A 21 2.67 -13.22 2.05
N ALA A 22 3.70 -12.91 2.84
CA ALA A 22 4.24 -11.55 2.96
C ALA A 22 4.69 -10.99 1.59
N VAL A 23 5.36 -11.82 0.77
CA VAL A 23 5.74 -11.46 -0.61
C VAL A 23 4.51 -11.16 -1.47
N LEU A 24 3.44 -11.95 -1.39
CA LEU A 24 2.20 -11.65 -2.13
C LEU A 24 1.56 -10.34 -1.66
N LEU A 25 1.54 -10.12 -0.35
CA LEU A 25 0.92 -8.93 0.26
C LEU A 25 1.68 -7.64 -0.06
N GLN A 26 2.96 -7.71 -0.46
CA GLN A 26 3.69 -6.55 -1.02
C GLN A 26 2.95 -5.92 -2.21
N GLU A 27 2.14 -6.69 -2.96
CA GLU A 27 1.32 -6.14 -4.05
C GLU A 27 0.37 -5.04 -3.55
N GLN A 28 -0.14 -5.17 -2.33
CA GLN A 28 -1.01 -4.15 -1.73
C GLN A 28 -0.26 -3.05 -1.00
N LEU A 29 1.04 -3.21 -0.74
CA LEU A 29 1.87 -2.13 -0.21
C LEU A 29 2.42 -1.25 -1.35
N GLY A 30 3.24 -1.85 -2.22
CA GLY A 30 4.02 -1.14 -3.24
C GLY A 30 3.64 -1.48 -4.69
N GLY A 31 2.59 -2.29 -4.90
CA GLY A 31 2.08 -2.58 -6.25
C GLY A 31 1.27 -1.43 -6.87
N PRO A 32 0.98 -1.51 -8.18
CA PRO A 32 0.26 -0.48 -8.93
C PRO A 32 -1.20 -0.31 -8.52
N GLN A 33 -1.76 -1.24 -7.74
CA GLN A 33 -3.12 -1.17 -7.20
C GLN A 33 -3.14 -1.17 -5.66
N GLY A 34 -1.99 -0.95 -5.02
CA GLY A 34 -1.87 -0.96 -3.57
C GLY A 34 -2.11 0.40 -2.91
N GLU A 35 -2.06 0.40 -1.57
CA GLU A 35 -2.49 1.52 -0.73
C GLU A 35 -1.61 2.75 -0.88
N LEU A 36 -0.30 2.58 -1.08
CA LEU A 36 0.58 3.72 -1.33
C LEU A 36 0.17 4.45 -2.62
N LYS A 37 -0.21 3.71 -3.66
CA LYS A 37 -0.68 4.31 -4.91
C LYS A 37 -2.01 5.04 -4.69
N ALA A 38 -2.94 4.45 -3.93
CA ALA A 38 -4.24 5.05 -3.63
C ALA A 38 -4.07 6.36 -2.86
N ALA A 39 -3.33 6.34 -1.74
CA ALA A 39 -3.03 7.51 -0.93
C ALA A 39 -2.41 8.66 -1.74
N MET A 40 -1.40 8.35 -2.56
CA MET A 40 -0.72 9.37 -3.37
C MET A 40 -1.59 9.92 -4.50
N GLN A 41 -2.47 9.10 -5.08
CA GLN A 41 -3.38 9.53 -6.14
C GLN A 41 -4.43 10.52 -5.61
N TYR A 42 -5.19 10.13 -4.58
CA TYR A 42 -6.20 11.00 -3.97
C TYR A 42 -5.60 12.32 -3.46
N MET A 43 -4.44 12.24 -2.80
CA MET A 43 -3.74 13.43 -2.31
C MET A 43 -3.35 14.37 -3.45
N SER A 44 -2.78 13.84 -4.53
CA SER A 44 -2.30 14.64 -5.66
C SER A 44 -3.46 15.31 -6.42
N GLN A 45 -4.56 14.60 -6.64
CA GLN A 45 -5.76 15.13 -7.30
C GLN A 45 -6.39 16.27 -6.47
N SER A 46 -6.38 16.15 -5.13
CA SER A 46 -7.01 17.12 -4.22
C SER A 46 -6.55 18.57 -4.40
N PHE A 47 -5.29 18.79 -4.83
CA PHE A 47 -4.69 20.12 -4.82
C PHE A 47 -5.27 21.10 -5.85
N ARG A 48 -5.94 20.60 -6.89
CA ARG A 48 -6.58 21.42 -7.93
C ARG A 48 -8.10 21.50 -7.80
N ILE A 49 -8.70 20.73 -6.89
CA ILE A 49 -10.14 20.72 -6.66
C ILE A 49 -10.55 22.05 -6.00
N LYS A 50 -11.47 22.77 -6.66
CA LYS A 50 -11.95 24.08 -6.19
C LYS A 50 -13.09 23.98 -5.19
N ASN A 51 -13.94 22.96 -5.33
CA ASN A 51 -15.03 22.72 -4.38
C ASN A 51 -14.42 22.22 -3.07
N PRO A 52 -14.58 22.94 -1.94
CA PRO A 52 -13.97 22.55 -0.67
C PRO A 52 -14.41 21.18 -0.16
N GLU A 53 -15.69 20.82 -0.30
CA GLU A 53 -16.23 19.54 0.18
C GLU A 53 -15.64 18.35 -0.58
N ILE A 54 -15.49 18.49 -1.90
CA ILE A 54 -14.89 17.44 -2.73
C ILE A 54 -13.38 17.34 -2.47
N LYS A 55 -12.72 18.48 -2.28
CA LYS A 55 -11.31 18.48 -1.90
C LYS A 55 -11.09 17.78 -0.57
N ASP A 56 -11.96 18.04 0.41
CA ASP A 56 -11.91 17.43 1.74
C ASP A 56 -12.10 15.92 1.63
N LEU A 57 -13.11 15.46 0.88
CA LEU A 57 -13.33 14.04 0.61
C LEU A 57 -12.07 13.32 0.07
N PHE A 58 -11.36 13.92 -0.89
CA PHE A 58 -10.14 13.34 -1.42
C PHE A 58 -9.01 13.29 -0.38
N LEU A 59 -8.89 14.31 0.45
CA LEU A 59 -7.89 14.34 1.53
C LEU A 59 -8.22 13.38 2.66
N ASP A 60 -9.51 13.20 2.97
CA ASP A 60 -10.00 12.22 3.96
C ASP A 60 -9.66 10.80 3.51
N ILE A 61 -9.99 10.45 2.26
CA ILE A 61 -9.66 9.14 1.71
C ILE A 61 -8.14 8.96 1.64
N ALA A 62 -7.38 9.95 1.17
CA ALA A 62 -5.91 9.87 1.15
C ALA A 62 -5.31 9.60 2.55
N ALA A 63 -5.89 10.16 3.61
CA ALA A 63 -5.46 9.90 4.97
C ALA A 63 -5.85 8.49 5.47
N GLU A 64 -7.03 8.00 5.08
CA GLU A 64 -7.46 6.63 5.34
C GLU A 64 -6.55 5.61 4.64
N GLU A 65 -6.18 5.84 3.38
CA GLU A 65 -5.28 4.94 2.65
C GLU A 65 -3.87 4.89 3.21
N MET A 66 -3.39 5.97 3.84
CA MET A 66 -2.13 5.93 4.59
C MET A 66 -2.24 5.02 5.83
N SER A 67 -3.43 4.92 6.42
CA SER A 67 -3.71 4.02 7.54
C SER A 67 -3.82 2.57 7.06
N HIS A 68 -4.43 2.31 5.89
CA HIS A 68 -4.41 1.00 5.24
C HIS A 68 -2.99 0.56 4.89
N MET A 69 -2.19 1.46 4.32
CA MET A 69 -0.76 1.22 4.05
C MET A 69 0.00 0.82 5.32
N GLU A 70 -0.22 1.50 6.45
CA GLU A 70 0.39 1.15 7.74
C GLU A 70 -0.05 -0.24 8.22
N MET A 71 -1.34 -0.57 8.09
CA MET A 71 -1.87 -1.88 8.45
C MET A 71 -1.27 -3.00 7.57
N VAL A 72 -1.19 -2.80 6.25
CA VAL A 72 -0.59 -3.75 5.31
C VAL A 72 0.90 -3.95 5.64
N ALA A 73 1.64 -2.87 5.85
CA ALA A 73 3.05 -2.94 6.25
C ALA A 73 3.23 -3.70 7.57
N GLN A 74 2.40 -3.43 8.58
CA GLN A 74 2.43 -4.17 9.84
C GLN A 74 2.11 -5.65 9.64
N THR A 75 1.16 -5.98 8.76
CA THR A 75 0.82 -7.38 8.41
C THR A 75 2.02 -8.08 7.79
N ILE A 76 2.67 -7.46 6.80
CA ILE A 76 3.88 -7.98 6.14
C ILE A 76 5.00 -8.22 7.17
N ASN A 77 5.21 -7.27 8.08
CA ASN A 77 6.20 -7.40 9.15
C ASN A 77 5.92 -8.61 10.06
N LEU A 78 4.67 -8.81 10.48
CA LEU A 78 4.29 -9.97 11.29
C LEU A 78 4.46 -11.30 10.54
N LEU A 79 4.14 -11.32 9.24
CA LEU A 79 4.27 -12.50 8.39
C LEU A 79 5.74 -12.86 8.12
N ASN A 80 6.62 -11.88 7.99
CA ASN A 80 8.05 -12.11 7.83
C ASN A 80 8.70 -12.68 9.10
N GLY A 81 8.12 -12.43 10.28
CA GLY A 81 8.74 -12.75 11.55
C GLY A 81 9.94 -11.83 11.85
N HIS A 82 10.84 -12.28 12.73
CA HIS A 82 11.92 -11.43 13.25
C HIS A 82 13.34 -11.93 12.93
N GLU A 83 13.50 -13.20 12.56
CA GLU A 83 14.81 -13.83 12.40
C GLU A 83 15.27 -13.76 10.95
N VAL A 84 16.25 -12.91 10.68
CA VAL A 84 16.88 -12.84 9.35
C VAL A 84 17.75 -14.08 9.14
N ASN A 85 17.37 -14.95 8.20
CA ASN A 85 18.19 -16.09 7.79
C ASN A 85 18.35 -16.20 6.27
N ALA A 86 19.05 -15.23 5.68
CA ALA A 86 19.33 -15.18 4.25
C ALA A 86 19.96 -16.46 3.68
N SER A 87 20.75 -17.18 4.49
CA SER A 87 21.42 -18.42 4.06
C SER A 87 20.46 -19.60 3.85
N SER A 88 19.28 -19.58 4.47
CA SER A 88 18.27 -20.63 4.37
C SER A 88 17.26 -20.40 3.24
N VAL A 89 17.23 -19.19 2.67
CA VAL A 89 16.26 -18.79 1.65
C VAL A 89 16.73 -19.26 0.28
N ILE A 90 15.94 -20.11 -0.36
CA ILE A 90 16.27 -20.71 -1.66
C ILE A 90 15.60 -20.00 -2.86
N SER A 91 14.49 -19.27 -2.64
CA SER A 91 13.76 -18.52 -3.68
C SER A 91 12.71 -17.61 -3.06
N GLY A 92 12.25 -16.58 -3.80
CA GLY A 92 11.06 -15.78 -3.49
C GLY A 92 11.23 -14.73 -2.39
N GLU A 93 12.00 -15.03 -1.34
CA GLU A 93 12.17 -14.18 -0.15
C GLU A 93 13.60 -13.60 -0.05
N ILE A 94 14.42 -13.78 -1.09
CA ILE A 94 15.84 -13.41 -1.05
C ILE A 94 16.01 -11.92 -0.78
N GLU A 95 15.22 -11.08 -1.46
CA GLU A 95 15.34 -9.64 -1.36
C GLU A 95 14.93 -9.12 0.02
N THR A 96 13.85 -9.65 0.62
CA THR A 96 13.44 -9.25 1.98
C THR A 96 14.49 -9.61 3.02
N HIS A 97 15.16 -10.76 2.89
CA HIS A 97 16.21 -11.17 3.81
C HIS A 97 17.57 -10.48 3.59
N VAL A 98 17.91 -10.11 2.36
CA VAL A 98 19.24 -9.56 2.02
C VAL A 98 19.25 -8.03 2.00
N LEU A 99 18.23 -7.41 1.40
CA LEU A 99 18.14 -5.95 1.26
C LEU A 99 17.26 -5.33 2.35
N GLY A 100 16.08 -5.90 2.58
CA GLY A 100 15.08 -5.33 3.50
C GLY A 100 15.31 -5.62 4.98
N GLY A 101 16.09 -6.65 5.31
CA GLY A 101 16.21 -7.13 6.70
C GLY A 101 14.85 -7.48 7.32
N LEU A 102 13.97 -8.11 6.53
CA LEU A 102 12.57 -8.42 6.84
C LEU A 102 11.59 -7.24 6.96
N ASN A 103 12.05 -6.00 6.73
CA ASN A 103 11.14 -4.87 6.69
C ASN A 103 10.20 -4.93 5.47
N PRO A 104 8.96 -4.43 5.60
CA PRO A 104 8.11 -4.14 4.44
C PRO A 104 8.83 -3.16 3.52
N MET A 105 8.79 -3.44 2.22
CA MET A 105 9.51 -2.65 1.21
C MET A 105 8.48 -2.00 0.29
N LEU A 106 8.76 -0.79 -0.18
CA LEU A 106 7.88 -0.11 -1.14
C LEU A 106 8.11 -0.68 -2.55
N MET A 107 7.70 -1.93 -2.74
CA MET A 107 7.80 -2.70 -3.97
C MET A 107 6.60 -3.62 -4.12
N ASN A 108 6.36 -4.12 -5.33
CA ASN A 108 5.32 -5.10 -5.59
C ASN A 108 5.78 -6.54 -5.27
N SER A 109 4.89 -7.51 -5.46
CA SER A 109 5.18 -8.93 -5.18
C SER A 109 6.30 -9.55 -6.03
N SER A 110 6.68 -8.88 -7.11
CA SER A 110 7.77 -9.27 -8.01
C SER A 110 9.07 -8.48 -7.77
N GLY A 111 9.16 -7.70 -6.68
CA GLY A 111 10.34 -6.92 -6.33
C GLY A 111 10.53 -5.63 -7.14
N HIS A 112 9.55 -5.20 -7.93
CA HIS A 112 9.65 -3.92 -8.63
C HIS A 112 9.36 -2.77 -7.67
N PRO A 113 10.27 -1.80 -7.51
CA PRO A 113 10.03 -0.64 -6.66
C PRO A 113 8.77 0.10 -7.08
N TRP A 114 8.04 0.61 -6.10
CA TRP A 114 6.91 1.50 -6.34
C TRP A 114 7.40 2.72 -7.15
N THR A 115 6.61 3.13 -8.14
CA THR A 115 6.90 4.29 -8.98
C THR A 115 5.73 5.26 -9.00
N ALA A 116 6.04 6.55 -9.07
CA ALA A 116 5.04 7.60 -9.26
C ALA A 116 4.29 7.48 -10.60
N ASP A 117 4.81 6.69 -11.55
CA ASP A 117 4.11 6.40 -12.82
C ASP A 117 2.77 5.67 -12.61
N TYR A 118 2.53 5.07 -11.44
CA TYR A 118 1.25 4.45 -11.11
C TYR A 118 0.13 5.46 -10.78
N VAL A 119 0.48 6.72 -10.52
CA VAL A 119 -0.45 7.76 -10.06
C VAL A 119 -1.09 8.47 -11.26
N ASN A 120 -2.42 8.39 -11.38
CA ASN A 120 -3.18 9.07 -12.43
C ASN A 120 -3.80 10.36 -11.91
N VAL A 121 -3.32 11.50 -12.42
CA VAL A 121 -3.81 12.83 -12.06
C VAL A 121 -3.96 13.67 -13.33
N THR A 122 -5.17 14.16 -13.60
CA THR A 122 -5.45 14.96 -14.79
C THR A 122 -5.85 16.40 -14.45
N GLY A 123 -6.40 16.63 -13.26
CA GLY A 123 -6.98 17.91 -12.86
C GLY A 123 -8.39 18.14 -13.45
N ASP A 124 -8.92 17.18 -14.22
CA ASP A 124 -10.33 17.10 -14.56
C ASP A 124 -11.03 16.21 -13.52
N LEU A 125 -11.97 16.81 -12.77
CA LEU A 125 -12.58 16.13 -11.62
C LEU A 125 -13.36 14.87 -12.03
N VAL A 126 -14.00 14.86 -13.20
CA VAL A 126 -14.80 13.70 -13.63
C VAL A 126 -13.87 12.57 -14.05
N ALA A 127 -12.81 12.87 -14.80
CA ALA A 127 -11.81 11.87 -15.17
C ALA A 127 -11.08 11.29 -13.96
N ASP A 128 -10.69 12.14 -13.00
CA ASP A 128 -10.01 11.72 -11.78
C ASP A 128 -10.93 10.83 -10.91
N LEU A 129 -12.20 11.20 -10.71
CA LEU A 129 -13.17 10.34 -9.99
C LEU A 129 -13.38 8.97 -10.64
N LEU A 130 -13.45 8.92 -11.98
CA LEU A 130 -13.58 7.64 -12.69
C LEU A 130 -12.30 6.79 -12.57
N SER A 131 -11.13 7.43 -12.56
CA SER A 131 -9.85 6.78 -12.31
C SER A 131 -9.79 6.17 -10.91
N ASP A 132 -10.31 6.90 -9.91
CA ASP A 132 -10.35 6.48 -8.51
C ASP A 132 -11.29 5.30 -8.30
N ILE A 133 -12.53 5.37 -8.81
CA ILE A 133 -13.47 4.24 -8.78
C ILE A 133 -12.84 2.99 -9.40
N ALA A 134 -12.16 3.14 -10.53
CA ALA A 134 -11.50 2.03 -11.19
C ALA A 134 -10.29 1.51 -10.38
N ALA A 135 -9.57 2.39 -9.68
CA ALA A 135 -8.48 2.01 -8.79
C ALA A 135 -8.99 1.17 -7.62
N GLU A 136 -10.03 1.62 -6.93
CA GLU A 136 -10.67 0.88 -5.83
C GLU A 136 -11.15 -0.50 -6.27
N GLN A 137 -11.79 -0.60 -7.44
CA GLN A 137 -12.24 -1.90 -7.93
C GLN A 137 -11.06 -2.84 -8.25
N ARG A 138 -9.93 -2.33 -8.75
CA ARG A 138 -8.74 -3.16 -8.99
C ARG A 138 -8.06 -3.56 -7.68
N ALA A 139 -7.93 -2.65 -6.72
CA ALA A 139 -7.40 -2.94 -5.38
C ALA A 139 -8.23 -4.04 -4.70
N LYS A 140 -9.56 -3.92 -4.74
CA LYS A 140 -10.50 -4.95 -4.25
C LYS A 140 -10.27 -6.31 -4.91
N VAL A 141 -10.07 -6.35 -6.23
CA VAL A 141 -9.82 -7.61 -6.94
C VAL A 141 -8.51 -8.25 -6.49
N VAL A 142 -7.45 -7.46 -6.30
CA VAL A 142 -6.18 -7.98 -5.76
C VAL A 142 -6.38 -8.52 -4.34
N TYR A 143 -7.10 -7.80 -3.47
CA TYR A 143 -7.44 -8.28 -2.13
C TYR A 143 -8.23 -9.60 -2.12
N GLN A 144 -9.07 -9.84 -3.13
CA GLN A 144 -9.83 -11.09 -3.23
C GLN A 144 -8.99 -12.30 -3.67
N TYR A 145 -7.79 -12.07 -4.20
CA TYR A 145 -6.86 -13.12 -4.61
C TYR A 145 -5.81 -13.46 -3.53
N LEU A 146 -5.75 -12.67 -2.47
CA LEU A 146 -4.94 -12.88 -1.28
C LEU A 146 -5.74 -13.69 -0.25
#